data_AF-H0GQD2-F1
#
_entry.id   AF-H0GQD2-F1
#
_cell.length_a   1.000
_cell.length_b   1.000
_cell.length_c   1.000
_cell.angle_alpha   90.00
_cell.angle_beta   90.00
_cell.angle_gamma   90.00
#
_symmetry.space_group_name_H-M   'P 1'
#
loop_
_entity.id
_entity.type
_entity.pdbx_description
1 polymer ?
#
loop_
_entity_poly.entity_id
_entity_poly.type
_entity_poly.pdbx_seq_one_letter_code
_entity_poly.pdbx_strand_id
1 'polypeptide(L)'
;MKRDLARDFQVQMGLLGEWLEFGQVADVYTTVMANKGVKVVDNISGRGSVFNVLDASSVAGYCMRFRNQEEAGEEHKRCRILKVISSITKLLMLSVWFNPGLPLRFPELSILSFGGSQRNLYFDAGDRVFIIRSRYNKNTKYDTRLLFLDAGVSAQLFWLIYVLWPFTISLLGGGGG
;
A
#
# COMPACT_ATOMS: atom_id res chain seq x y z
N MET A 1 16.24 7.50 -10.69
CA MET A 1 14.89 6.90 -10.78
C MET A 1 14.34 6.41 -9.43
N LYS A 2 14.83 5.32 -8.79
CA LYS A 2 14.29 4.88 -7.47
C LYS A 2 14.36 5.98 -6.39
N ARG A 3 15.49 6.72 -6.33
CA ARG A 3 15.66 7.86 -5.43
C ARG A 3 14.70 9.02 -5.73
N ASP A 4 14.41 9.27 -7.01
CA ASP A 4 13.48 10.32 -7.43
C ASP A 4 12.05 9.96 -7.05
N LEU A 5 11.62 8.71 -7.29
CA LEU A 5 10.31 8.21 -6.87
C LEU A 5 10.11 8.30 -5.35
N ALA A 6 11.12 7.93 -4.58
CA ALA A 6 11.07 8.04 -3.12
C ALA A 6 10.96 9.49 -2.65
N ARG A 7 11.73 10.41 -3.26
CA ARG A 7 11.64 11.85 -2.96
C ARG A 7 10.25 12.40 -3.31
N ASP A 8 9.75 12.11 -4.51
CA ASP A 8 8.48 12.62 -4.99
C ASP A 8 7.32 12.07 -4.14
N PHE A 9 7.42 10.81 -3.67
CA PHE A 9 6.50 10.23 -2.70
C PHE A 9 6.49 11.04 -1.38
N GLN A 10 7.66 11.37 -0.84
CA GLN A 10 7.75 12.18 0.39
C GLN A 10 7.17 13.58 0.20
N VAL A 11 7.35 14.20 -0.97
CA VAL A 11 6.71 15.49 -1.28
C VAL A 11 5.19 15.38 -1.22
N GLN A 12 4.60 14.35 -1.84
CA GLN A 12 3.14 14.16 -1.80
C GLN A 12 2.63 13.85 -0.39
N MET A 13 3.38 13.10 0.40
CA MET A 13 3.09 12.86 1.81
C MET A 13 3.09 14.15 2.64
N GLY A 14 4.05 15.04 2.39
CA GLY A 14 4.10 16.37 2.99
C GLY A 14 2.85 17.19 2.68
N LEU A 15 2.40 17.18 1.43
CA LEU A 15 1.16 17.86 1.01
C LEU A 15 -0.08 17.28 1.71
N LEU A 16 -0.20 15.95 1.84
CA LEU A 16 -1.28 15.36 2.64
C LEU A 16 -1.23 15.84 4.10
N GLY A 17 -0.02 15.97 4.65
CA GLY A 17 0.23 16.42 6.01
C GLY A 17 -0.25 17.84 6.31
N GLU A 18 -0.50 18.68 5.31
CA GLU A 18 -1.08 20.02 5.48
C GLU A 18 -2.54 19.95 5.94
N TRP A 19 -3.31 18.98 5.47
CA TRP A 19 -4.74 18.83 5.78
C TRP A 19 -5.04 17.70 6.75
N LEU A 20 -4.19 16.67 6.77
CA LEU A 20 -4.44 15.41 7.44
C LEU A 20 -3.37 15.11 8.49
N GLU A 21 -3.78 14.41 9.52
CA GLU A 21 -2.91 13.77 10.49
C GLU A 21 -2.99 12.25 10.31
N PHE A 22 -1.85 11.58 10.37
CA PHE A 22 -1.70 10.14 10.12
C PHE A 22 -0.34 9.65 10.63
N GLY A 23 -0.22 8.34 10.87
CA GLY A 23 1.05 7.72 11.22
C GLY A 23 2.05 7.78 10.07
N GLN A 24 3.33 8.08 10.34
CA GLN A 24 4.36 8.13 9.31
C GLN A 24 4.74 6.73 8.82
N VAL A 25 5.10 6.58 7.54
CA VAL A 25 5.41 5.29 6.91
C VAL A 25 6.44 4.49 7.70
N ALA A 26 7.55 5.13 8.09
CA ALA A 26 8.63 4.48 8.82
C ALA A 26 8.18 3.99 10.20
N ASP A 27 7.47 4.84 10.95
CA ASP A 27 7.03 4.52 12.31
C ASP A 27 5.99 3.40 12.32
N VAL A 28 5.00 3.50 11.42
CA VAL A 28 3.94 2.51 11.25
C VAL A 28 4.53 1.15 10.88
N TYR A 29 5.43 1.11 9.90
CA TYR A 29 6.01 -0.14 9.45
C TYR A 29 6.98 -0.75 10.46
N THR A 30 7.82 0.07 11.12
CA THR A 30 8.77 -0.43 12.12
C THR A 30 8.07 -0.96 13.37
N THR A 31 7.02 -0.28 13.84
CA THR A 31 6.28 -0.68 15.04
C THR A 31 5.42 -1.92 14.80
N VAL A 32 4.88 -2.09 13.59
CA VAL A 32 3.93 -3.16 13.27
C VAL A 32 4.59 -4.30 12.50
N MET A 33 5.09 -4.04 11.30
CA MET A 33 5.45 -5.12 10.37
C MET A 33 6.87 -5.62 10.54
N ALA A 34 7.83 -4.71 10.69
CA ALA A 34 9.23 -5.07 10.96
C ALA A 34 9.43 -5.55 12.41
N ASN A 35 8.46 -5.31 13.29
CA ASN A 35 8.50 -5.77 14.67
C ASN A 35 8.22 -7.27 14.75
N LYS A 36 9.26 -8.04 15.09
CA LYS A 36 9.17 -9.50 15.25
C LYS A 36 8.27 -9.95 16.41
N GLY A 37 8.00 -9.06 17.37
CA GLY A 37 7.05 -9.31 18.45
C GLY A 37 5.59 -9.25 18.00
N VAL A 38 5.29 -8.62 16.85
CA VAL A 38 3.94 -8.60 16.28
C VAL A 38 3.72 -9.89 15.51
N LYS A 39 2.65 -10.59 15.90
CA LYS A 39 2.21 -11.83 15.24
C LYS A 39 1.66 -11.48 13.87
N VAL A 40 2.34 -11.99 12.84
CA VAL A 40 1.94 -11.84 11.45
C VAL A 40 1.71 -13.21 10.84
N VAL A 41 0.62 -13.33 10.10
CA VAL A 41 0.23 -14.58 9.43
C VAL A 41 0.84 -14.60 8.03
N ASP A 42 1.60 -15.64 7.72
CA ASP A 42 2.02 -15.92 6.36
C ASP A 42 0.78 -16.17 5.50
N ASN A 43 0.68 -15.43 4.40
CA ASN A 43 -0.47 -15.48 3.50
C ASN A 43 -0.12 -16.08 2.14
N ILE A 44 1.11 -16.59 1.95
CA ILE A 44 1.60 -17.13 0.68
C ILE A 44 0.78 -18.35 0.24
N SER A 45 0.31 -19.18 1.18
CA SER A 45 -0.37 -20.46 0.92
C SER A 45 -1.91 -20.38 0.76
N GLY A 46 -2.54 -19.22 1.01
CA GLY A 46 -3.99 -19.14 1.27
C GLY A 46 -4.82 -18.18 0.40
N ARG A 47 -6.10 -18.52 0.24
CA ARG A 47 -7.19 -17.61 -0.19
C ARG A 47 -7.47 -16.60 0.93
N GLY A 48 -7.66 -15.33 0.60
CA GLY A 48 -8.01 -14.31 1.61
C GLY A 48 -7.62 -12.91 1.20
N SER A 49 -7.55 -12.01 2.19
CA SER A 49 -7.16 -10.62 2.02
C SER A 49 -5.81 -10.35 2.68
N VAL A 50 -5.02 -9.42 2.13
CA VAL A 50 -3.83 -8.89 2.83
C VAL A 50 -4.24 -8.36 4.19
N PHE A 51 -5.44 -7.79 4.36
CA PHE A 51 -5.95 -7.33 5.65
C PHE A 51 -6.01 -8.40 6.75
N ASN A 52 -5.93 -9.69 6.40
CA ASN A 52 -5.91 -10.79 7.37
C ASN A 52 -4.49 -11.12 7.85
N VAL A 53 -3.46 -10.44 7.35
CA VAL A 53 -2.04 -10.66 7.69
C VAL A 53 -1.74 -10.25 9.13
N LEU A 54 -2.44 -9.24 9.65
CA LEU A 54 -2.31 -8.77 11.03
C LEU A 54 -3.68 -8.38 11.60
N ASP A 55 -3.76 -8.27 12.92
CA ASP A 55 -4.95 -7.80 13.61
C ASP A 55 -5.13 -6.29 13.41
N ALA A 56 -6.33 -5.84 13.03
CA ALA A 56 -6.64 -4.43 12.78
C ALA A 56 -6.28 -3.50 13.96
N SER A 57 -6.33 -4.00 15.19
CA SER A 57 -5.90 -3.24 16.39
C SER A 57 -4.43 -2.81 16.33
N SER A 58 -3.59 -3.55 15.59
CA SER A 58 -2.16 -3.24 15.45
C SER A 58 -1.90 -1.95 14.68
N VAL A 59 -2.86 -1.49 13.87
CA VAL A 59 -2.75 -0.26 13.06
C VAL A 59 -3.75 0.82 13.46
N ALA A 60 -4.68 0.54 14.37
CA ALA A 60 -5.77 1.45 14.73
C ALA A 60 -5.29 2.83 15.22
N GLY A 61 -4.13 2.89 15.88
CA GLY A 61 -3.54 4.16 16.35
C GLY A 61 -2.96 5.05 15.25
N TYR A 62 -2.85 4.56 14.02
CA TYR A 62 -2.20 5.26 12.91
C TYR A 62 -3.18 5.77 11.84
N CYS A 63 -4.48 5.61 12.06
CA CYS A 63 -5.54 5.99 11.14
C CYS A 63 -5.40 7.45 10.67
N MET A 64 -5.71 7.67 9.40
CA MET A 64 -5.71 9.00 8.81
C MET A 64 -7.01 9.73 9.09
N ARG A 65 -6.91 11.01 9.50
CA ARG A 65 -8.05 11.88 9.80
C ARG A 65 -7.75 13.33 9.45
N PHE A 66 -8.80 14.13 9.25
CA PHE A 66 -8.66 15.57 9.05
C PHE A 66 -8.15 16.24 10.32
N ARG A 67 -7.18 17.15 10.17
CA ARG A 67 -6.70 17.99 11.28
C ARG A 67 -7.80 18.91 11.81
N ASN A 68 -8.63 19.43 10.91
CA ASN A 68 -9.81 20.21 11.22
C ASN A 68 -11.05 19.52 10.64
N GLN A 69 -11.95 19.05 11.51
CA GLN A 69 -13.12 18.29 11.11
C GLN A 69 -14.14 19.12 10.31
N GLU A 70 -14.18 20.44 10.50
CA GLU A 70 -15.06 21.33 9.73
C GLU A 70 -14.68 21.35 8.24
N GLU A 71 -13.41 21.12 7.94
CA GLU A 71 -12.88 21.10 6.57
C GLU A 71 -13.18 19.79 5.84
N ALA A 72 -13.64 18.76 6.54
CA ALA A 72 -13.96 17.46 5.95
C ALA A 72 -15.13 17.56 4.94
N GLY A 73 -16.03 18.53 5.13
CA GLY A 73 -17.15 18.80 4.22
C GLY A 73 -16.81 19.67 3.02
N GLU A 74 -15.60 20.24 2.95
CA GLU A 74 -15.22 21.13 1.85
C GLU A 74 -14.87 20.35 0.57
N GLU A 75 -15.79 20.33 -0.39
CA GLU A 75 -15.63 19.55 -1.63
C GLU A 75 -14.35 19.88 -2.41
N HIS A 76 -13.94 21.16 -2.44
CA HIS A 76 -12.70 21.57 -3.11
C HIS A 76 -11.45 20.99 -2.44
N LYS A 77 -11.40 20.97 -1.11
CA LYS A 77 -10.30 20.35 -0.37
C LYS A 77 -10.31 18.83 -0.56
N ARG A 78 -11.48 18.20 -0.47
CA ARG A 78 -11.66 16.77 -0.76
C ARG A 78 -11.12 16.40 -2.14
N CYS A 79 -11.47 17.16 -3.18
CA CYS A 79 -10.98 16.97 -4.54
C CYS A 79 -9.45 17.11 -4.64
N ARG A 80 -8.84 18.05 -3.90
CA ARG A 80 -7.37 18.20 -3.85
C ARG A 80 -6.71 17.00 -3.17
N ILE A 81 -7.24 16.57 -2.03
CA ILE A 81 -6.75 15.40 -1.29
C ILE A 81 -6.80 14.15 -2.18
N LEU A 82 -7.93 13.90 -2.87
CA LEU A 82 -8.06 12.78 -3.80
C LEU A 82 -7.04 12.82 -4.96
N LYS A 83 -6.69 14.01 -5.47
CA LYS A 83 -5.62 14.16 -6.47
C LYS A 83 -4.26 13.78 -5.91
N VAL A 84 -3.94 14.20 -4.69
CA VAL A 84 -2.68 13.84 -4.02
C VAL A 84 -2.62 12.33 -3.75
N ILE A 85 -3.72 11.72 -3.26
CA ILE A 85 -3.85 10.27 -3.08
C ILE A 85 -3.61 9.52 -4.39
N SER A 86 -4.18 9.99 -5.50
CA SER A 86 -3.94 9.41 -6.83
C SER A 86 -2.48 9.49 -7.24
N SER A 87 -1.81 10.62 -6.99
CA SER A 87 -0.38 10.79 -7.26
C SER A 87 0.49 9.85 -6.43
N ILE A 88 0.22 9.72 -5.12
CA ILE A 88 0.90 8.78 -4.22
C ILE A 88 0.75 7.35 -4.72
N THR A 89 -0.49 6.95 -5.06
CA THR A 89 -0.78 5.61 -5.58
C THR A 89 0.03 5.33 -6.85
N LYS A 90 0.07 6.27 -7.81
CA LYS A 90 0.86 6.13 -9.04
C LYS A 90 2.36 5.98 -8.77
N LEU A 91 2.92 6.82 -7.90
CA LEU A 91 4.34 6.77 -7.53
C LEU A 91 4.70 5.43 -6.89
N LEU A 92 3.82 4.91 -6.04
CA LEU A 92 4.02 3.61 -5.41
C LEU A 92 3.91 2.47 -6.42
N MET A 93 2.93 2.50 -7.32
CA MET A 93 2.83 1.51 -8.41
C MET A 93 4.10 1.45 -9.26
N LEU A 94 4.70 2.61 -9.57
CA LEU A 94 5.98 2.68 -10.26
C LEU A 94 7.14 2.13 -9.41
N SER A 95 7.14 2.43 -8.11
CA SER A 95 8.15 1.93 -7.18
C SER A 95 8.11 0.40 -7.07
N VAL A 96 6.90 -0.16 -6.99
CA VAL A 96 6.63 -1.60 -7.04
C VAL A 96 7.08 -2.21 -8.37
N TRP A 97 6.85 -1.51 -9.49
CA TRP A 97 7.25 -1.98 -10.82
C TRP A 97 8.77 -2.13 -10.99
N PHE A 98 9.53 -1.12 -10.55
CA PHE A 98 10.99 -1.11 -10.67
C PHE A 98 11.70 -1.88 -9.56
N ASN A 99 10.98 -2.30 -8.52
CA ASN A 99 11.61 -2.89 -7.35
C ASN A 99 12.38 -4.18 -7.63
N PRO A 100 11.77 -5.21 -8.27
CA PRO A 100 12.31 -6.58 -8.30
C PRO A 100 13.54 -6.77 -9.20
N GLY A 101 14.09 -5.70 -9.79
CA GLY A 101 15.25 -5.76 -10.69
C GLY A 101 14.97 -6.40 -12.05
N LEU A 102 13.76 -6.94 -12.26
CA LEU A 102 13.26 -7.47 -13.52
C LEU A 102 12.02 -6.68 -13.93
N PRO A 103 11.90 -6.24 -15.21
CA PRO A 103 10.70 -5.56 -15.66
C PRO A 103 9.51 -6.52 -15.61
N LEU A 104 8.64 -6.32 -14.63
CA LEU A 104 7.32 -6.94 -14.58
C LEU A 104 6.54 -6.53 -15.84
N ARG A 105 5.83 -7.48 -16.47
CA ARG A 105 5.00 -7.16 -17.64
C ARG A 105 3.78 -6.38 -17.17
N PHE A 106 3.42 -5.32 -17.90
CA PHE A 106 2.34 -4.39 -17.58
C PHE A 106 0.98 -5.04 -17.16
N PRO A 107 0.54 -6.18 -17.73
CA PRO A 107 -0.71 -6.82 -17.33
C PRO A 107 -0.72 -7.42 -15.92
N GLU A 108 0.44 -7.74 -15.34
CA GLU A 108 0.55 -8.33 -13.99
C GLU A 108 0.51 -7.25 -12.90
N LEU A 109 0.80 -6.00 -13.27
CA LEU A 109 0.79 -4.81 -12.42
C LEU A 109 -0.38 -3.87 -12.68
N SER A 110 -1.16 -4.09 -13.74
CA SER A 110 -2.32 -3.23 -14.05
C SER A 110 -3.36 -3.24 -12.93
N ILE A 111 -3.34 -4.27 -12.07
CA ILE A 111 -4.18 -4.36 -10.87
C ILE A 111 -3.33 -4.97 -9.74
N LEU A 112 -2.82 -4.14 -8.82
CA LEU A 112 -2.42 -4.65 -7.50
C LEU A 112 -3.70 -5.04 -6.76
N SER A 113 -3.98 -6.33 -6.73
CA SER A 113 -5.08 -6.88 -5.98
C SER A 113 -4.55 -7.42 -4.65
N PHE A 114 -5.02 -6.83 -3.56
CA PHE A 114 -4.71 -7.22 -2.18
C PHE A 114 -5.84 -8.03 -1.52
N GLY A 115 -6.90 -8.38 -2.25
CA GLY A 115 -7.97 -9.25 -1.77
C GLY A 115 -8.68 -10.06 -2.86
N GLY A 116 -9.38 -11.12 -2.46
CA GLY A 116 -10.20 -11.93 -3.36
C GLY A 116 -9.44 -13.05 -4.09
N SER A 117 -10.13 -13.76 -4.98
CA SER A 117 -9.61 -14.95 -5.67
C SER A 117 -8.50 -14.67 -6.68
N GLN A 118 -8.39 -13.42 -7.17
CA GLN A 118 -7.39 -12.97 -8.13
C GLN A 118 -6.28 -12.13 -7.49
N ARG A 119 -6.12 -12.21 -6.17
CA ARG A 119 -5.07 -11.49 -5.44
C ARG A 119 -3.67 -11.87 -5.93
N ASN A 120 -2.86 -10.86 -6.21
CA ASN A 120 -1.46 -11.01 -6.62
C ASN A 120 -0.46 -10.48 -5.58
N LEU A 121 -0.93 -9.81 -4.52
CA LEU A 121 -0.10 -9.35 -3.40
C LEU A 121 -0.19 -10.28 -2.20
N TYR A 122 0.98 -10.66 -1.66
CA TYR A 122 1.16 -11.57 -0.54
C TYR A 122 2.19 -11.00 0.43
N PHE A 123 2.26 -11.51 1.65
CA PHE A 123 3.21 -11.06 2.66
C PHE A 123 4.03 -12.22 3.19
N ASP A 124 5.34 -12.04 3.25
CA ASP A 124 6.29 -12.97 3.83
C ASP A 124 6.51 -12.68 5.31
N ALA A 125 6.17 -13.63 6.19
CA ALA A 125 6.31 -13.43 7.63
C ALA A 125 7.76 -13.54 8.15
N GLY A 126 8.67 -14.15 7.37
CA GLY A 126 10.08 -14.32 7.75
C GLY A 126 10.88 -13.05 7.51
N ASP A 127 10.89 -12.60 6.26
CA ASP A 127 11.60 -11.43 5.77
C ASP A 127 10.82 -10.13 6.02
N ARG A 128 9.54 -10.24 6.42
CA ARG A 128 8.63 -9.13 6.73
C ARG A 128 8.40 -8.19 5.56
N VAL A 129 8.43 -8.71 4.34
CA VAL A 129 8.24 -7.94 3.09
C VAL A 129 7.03 -8.43 2.30
N PHE A 130 6.54 -7.57 1.42
CA PHE A 130 5.52 -7.94 0.46
C PHE A 130 6.13 -8.73 -0.71
N ILE A 131 5.35 -9.69 -1.22
CA ILE A 131 5.66 -10.50 -2.38
C ILE A 131 4.57 -10.27 -3.43
N ILE A 132 4.99 -10.06 -4.68
CA ILE A 132 4.08 -10.11 -5.83
C ILE A 132 4.19 -11.48 -6.49
N ARG A 133 3.04 -12.13 -6.66
CA ARG A 133 2.90 -13.33 -7.46
C ARG A 133 2.57 -12.95 -8.90
N SER A 134 3.50 -13.23 -9.81
CA SER A 134 3.37 -12.99 -11.26
C SER A 134 3.29 -14.32 -12.03
N ARG A 135 2.58 -14.33 -13.17
CA ARG A 135 2.49 -15.48 -14.09
C ARG A 135 3.30 -15.20 -15.35
N TYR A 136 4.51 -15.73 -15.39
CA TYR A 136 5.39 -15.59 -16.54
C TYR A 136 5.07 -16.62 -17.62
N ASN A 137 4.75 -16.16 -18.84
CA ASN A 137 4.63 -17.04 -20.02
C ASN A 137 5.87 -16.88 -20.91
N LYS A 138 6.58 -17.99 -21.12
CA LYS A 138 7.63 -18.15 -22.15
C LYS A 138 7.46 -19.51 -22.81
N ASN A 139 7.49 -19.52 -24.15
CA ASN A 139 7.38 -20.73 -24.97
C ASN A 139 6.17 -21.60 -24.59
N THR A 140 4.98 -21.00 -24.52
CA THR A 140 3.69 -21.64 -24.17
C THR A 140 3.64 -22.36 -22.82
N LYS A 141 4.65 -22.20 -21.98
CA LYS A 141 4.67 -22.66 -20.58
C LYS A 141 4.39 -21.50 -19.64
N TYR A 142 3.43 -21.69 -18.76
CA TYR A 142 3.11 -20.77 -17.67
C TYR A 142 3.91 -21.17 -16.44
N ASP A 143 4.74 -20.25 -15.96
CA ASP A 143 5.50 -20.41 -14.73
C ASP A 143 5.07 -19.35 -13.71
N THR A 144 5.04 -19.71 -12.43
CA THR A 144 4.69 -18.77 -11.35
C THR A 144 5.97 -18.21 -10.77
N ARG A 145 6.10 -16.88 -10.76
CA ARG A 145 7.23 -16.20 -10.13
C ARG A 145 6.77 -15.46 -8.89
N LEU A 146 7.58 -15.56 -7.84
CA LEU A 146 7.46 -14.76 -6.63
C LEU A 146 8.52 -13.66 -6.69
N LEU A 147 8.08 -12.41 -6.58
CA LEU A 147 8.92 -11.24 -6.65
C LEU A 147 8.86 -10.53 -5.31
N PHE A 148 9.96 -10.59 -4.59
CA PHE A 148 10.09 -9.95 -3.28
C PHE A 148 10.32 -8.46 -3.47
N LEU A 149 9.57 -7.66 -2.73
CA LEU A 149 9.78 -6.23 -2.63
C LEU A 149 10.82 -5.95 -1.53
N ASP A 150 11.65 -4.93 -1.72
CA ASP A 150 12.50 -4.45 -0.64
C ASP A 150 11.69 -3.86 0.52
N ALA A 151 12.34 -3.68 1.66
CA ALA A 151 11.71 -3.17 2.87
C ALA A 151 11.14 -1.75 2.69
N GLY A 152 11.76 -0.91 1.86
CA GLY A 152 11.31 0.47 1.64
C GLY A 152 9.99 0.53 0.88
N VAL A 153 9.90 -0.20 -0.23
CA VAL A 153 8.65 -0.31 -1.01
C VAL A 153 7.59 -1.09 -0.23
N SER A 154 7.99 -2.11 0.52
CA SER A 154 7.07 -2.85 1.40
C SER A 154 6.47 -1.95 2.48
N ALA A 155 7.25 -1.05 3.09
CA ALA A 155 6.76 -0.08 4.07
C ALA A 155 5.75 0.90 3.47
N GLN A 156 6.05 1.44 2.29
CA GLN A 156 5.14 2.35 1.59
C GLN A 156 3.83 1.64 1.19
N LEU A 157 3.92 0.40 0.72
CA LEU A 157 2.75 -0.41 0.35
C LEU A 157 1.93 -0.82 1.58
N PHE A 158 2.59 -1.12 2.69
CA PHE A 158 1.93 -1.36 3.96
C PHE A 158 1.10 -0.14 4.38
N TRP A 159 1.74 1.03 4.41
CA TRP A 159 1.09 2.27 4.79
C TRP A 159 -0.08 2.62 3.85
N LEU A 160 0.09 2.43 2.54
CA LEU A 160 -0.98 2.64 1.58
C LEU A 160 -2.20 1.77 1.89
N ILE A 161 -2.00 0.46 2.10
CA ILE A 161 -3.08 -0.51 2.30
C ILE A 161 -3.78 -0.31 3.64
N TYR A 162 -3.03 -0.09 4.71
CA TYR A 162 -3.57 -0.11 6.08
C TYR A 162 -3.92 1.27 6.63
N VAL A 163 -3.31 2.34 6.13
CA VAL A 163 -3.53 3.70 6.62
C VAL A 163 -4.30 4.54 5.61
N LEU A 164 -3.81 4.62 4.36
CA LEU A 164 -4.40 5.51 3.35
C LEU A 164 -5.69 4.96 2.75
N TRP A 165 -5.72 3.67 2.42
CA TRP A 165 -6.84 3.05 1.70
C TRP A 165 -8.16 3.10 2.48
N PRO A 166 -8.22 2.80 3.80
CA PRO A 166 -9.45 2.94 4.57
C PRO A 166 -9.99 4.37 4.57
N PHE A 167 -9.10 5.36 4.71
CA PHE A 167 -9.48 6.77 4.64
C PHE A 167 -9.98 7.17 3.25
N THR A 168 -9.34 6.67 2.20
CA THR A 168 -9.77 6.92 0.81
C THR A 168 -11.18 6.39 0.57
N ILE A 169 -11.50 5.19 1.10
CA ILE A 169 -12.86 4.63 1.04
C ILE A 169 -13.84 5.55 1.78
N SER A 170 -13.53 5.99 3.00
CA SER A 170 -14.43 6.90 3.73
C SER A 170 -14.62 8.25 3.02
N LEU A 171 -13.56 8.75 2.37
CA LEU A 171 -13.60 10.02 1.65
C LEU A 171 -14.48 9.96 0.39
N LEU A 172 -14.48 8.82 -0.29
CA LEU A 172 -15.33 8.54 -1.45
C LEU A 172 -16.77 8.16 -1.04
N GLY A 173 -16.91 7.44 0.08
CA GLY A 173 -18.18 6.97 0.63
C GLY A 173 -19.02 8.02 1.35
N GLY A 174 -18.48 9.22 1.60
CA GLY A 174 -19.19 10.38 2.18
C GLY A 174 -20.31 10.99 1.32
N GLY A 175 -20.91 10.21 0.43
CA GLY A 175 -22.07 10.56 -0.40
C GLY A 175 -23.29 9.67 -0.12
N GLY A 176 -23.51 9.24 1.13
CA GLY A 176 -24.76 8.57 1.49
C GLY A 176 -24.82 8.03 2.93
N GLY A 177 -25.75 8.62 3.71
CA GLY A 177 -26.37 8.00 4.90
C GLY A 177 -25.73 8.33 6.22
#